data_AF-A0A1T1JK95-F1
#
_entry.id   AF-A0A1T1JK95-F1
#
_cell.length_a   1.000
_cell.length_b   1.000
_cell.length_c   1.000
_cell.angle_alpha   90.00
_cell.angle_beta   90.00
_cell.angle_gamma   90.00
#
_symmetry.space_group_name_H-M   'P 1'
#
loop_
_entity.id
_entity.type
_entity.pdbx_description
1 polymer ?
#
loop_
_entity_poly.entity_id
_entity_poly.type
_entity_poly.pdbx_seq_one_letter_code
_entity_poly.pdbx_strand_id
1 'polypeptide(L)'
;MPMITQFQENQKTMSTRVIADLTEKRHDHVKRDVENMLGQLGLDIPKFGDIYFDAQNRQQTEYLLDEELTMTLVTGYNIVLRNRVIKRWKELEDKASKPVELSRMELIQLALAAEQENQALKDHVAVLAPKAQALDTIADTSNTYCIRECSKTIGIKESELIQLLIDKKWVYRDASKKLQPMAQYTLNGVFANRTSPVIKNHHDGQERVFLHMRVTAFGLTRITGLVEKSRMKGDFVA
;
A
#
# COMPACT_ATOMS: atom_id res chain seq x y z
N MET A 1 -2.92 -2.91 -9.87
CA MET A 1 -3.66 -3.88 -9.04
C MET A 1 -2.81 -4.20 -7.82
N PRO A 2 -3.15 -3.71 -6.63
CA PRO A 2 -2.52 -4.21 -5.41
C PRO A 2 -3.28 -5.46 -4.93
N MET A 3 -2.58 -6.57 -4.81
CA MET A 3 -3.01 -7.67 -3.96
C MET A 3 -3.04 -7.14 -2.53
N ILE A 4 -4.25 -6.89 -2.02
CA ILE A 4 -4.45 -6.70 -0.59
C ILE A 4 -4.33 -8.09 0.02
N THR A 5 -3.22 -8.34 0.69
CA THR A 5 -3.05 -9.46 1.62
C THR A 5 -4.17 -9.36 2.66
N GLN A 6 -5.20 -10.21 2.52
CA GLN A 6 -6.20 -10.39 3.56
C GLN A 6 -5.51 -11.09 4.73
N PHE A 7 -5.12 -10.31 5.75
CA PHE A 7 -4.98 -10.85 7.09
C PHE A 7 -6.38 -11.33 7.49
N GLN A 8 -6.64 -12.64 7.37
CA GLN A 8 -7.75 -13.23 8.12
C GLN A 8 -7.39 -13.09 9.60
N GLU A 9 -7.86 -12.02 10.24
CA GLU A 9 -7.97 -12.01 11.69
C GLU A 9 -8.86 -13.19 12.04
N ASN A 10 -8.27 -14.23 12.62
CA ASN A 10 -8.99 -15.31 13.25
C ASN A 10 -9.62 -14.73 14.53
N GLN A 11 -10.60 -13.84 14.37
CA GLN A 11 -11.27 -13.17 15.48
C GLN A 11 -11.95 -14.25 16.31
N LYS A 12 -11.52 -14.36 17.57
CA LYS A 12 -12.11 -15.31 18.51
C LYS A 12 -13.53 -14.84 18.78
N THR A 13 -14.50 -15.67 18.43
CA THR A 13 -15.93 -15.41 18.70
C THR A 13 -16.52 -16.50 19.57
N MET A 14 -17.48 -16.14 20.42
CA MET A 14 -18.28 -17.07 21.21
C MET A 14 -19.73 -17.04 20.73
N SER A 15 -20.28 -18.21 20.43
CA SER A 15 -21.67 -18.31 19.99
C SER A 15 -22.66 -18.18 21.15
N THR A 16 -23.83 -17.62 20.87
CA THR A 16 -24.92 -17.51 21.85
C THR A 16 -25.35 -18.84 22.47
N ARG A 17 -25.13 -19.99 21.80
CA ARG A 17 -25.35 -21.31 22.40
C ARG A 17 -24.36 -21.61 23.50
N VAL A 18 -23.08 -21.35 23.26
CA VAL A 18 -22.03 -21.51 24.27
C VAL A 18 -22.32 -20.62 25.47
N ILE A 19 -22.76 -19.38 25.23
CA ILE A 19 -23.18 -18.47 26.29
C ILE A 19 -24.39 -19.03 27.05
N ALA A 20 -25.39 -19.58 26.37
CA ALA A 20 -26.56 -20.21 26.99
C ALA A 20 -26.17 -21.39 27.89
N ASP A 21 -25.30 -22.28 27.42
CA ASP A 21 -24.80 -23.43 28.17
C ASP A 21 -24.01 -22.99 29.41
N LEU A 22 -23.14 -21.99 29.28
CA LEU A 22 -22.34 -21.46 30.39
C LEU A 22 -23.20 -20.75 31.43
N THR A 23 -24.26 -20.10 30.99
CA THR A 23 -25.12 -19.27 31.84
C THR A 23 -26.37 -20.01 32.35
N GLU A 24 -26.57 -21.26 31.94
CA GLU A 24 -27.78 -22.06 32.22
C GLU A 24 -29.09 -21.35 31.82
N LYS A 25 -29.01 -20.40 30.90
CA LYS A 25 -30.17 -19.69 30.35
C LYS A 25 -30.68 -20.40 29.10
N ARG A 26 -31.99 -20.31 28.86
CA ARG A 26 -32.54 -20.70 27.55
C ARG A 26 -31.92 -19.86 26.45
N HIS A 27 -31.51 -20.51 25.35
CA HIS A 27 -30.91 -19.86 24.18
C HIS A 27 -31.78 -18.72 23.62
N ASP A 28 -33.11 -18.87 23.64
CA ASP A 28 -34.03 -17.82 23.21
C ASP A 28 -33.94 -16.53 24.04
N HIS A 29 -33.65 -16.63 25.34
CA HIS A 29 -33.45 -15.46 26.19
C HIS A 29 -32.10 -14.79 25.90
N VAL A 30 -31.06 -15.59 25.67
CA VAL A 30 -29.74 -15.05 25.32
C VAL A 30 -29.79 -14.32 23.98
N LYS A 31 -30.47 -14.87 22.96
CA LYS A 31 -30.67 -14.18 21.66
C LYS A 31 -31.35 -12.83 21.84
N ARG A 32 -32.43 -12.78 22.63
CA ARG A 32 -33.14 -11.53 22.92
C ARG A 32 -32.25 -10.53 23.65
N ASP A 33 -31.48 -10.98 24.65
CA ASP A 33 -30.55 -10.13 25.39
C ASP A 33 -29.48 -9.54 24.45
N VAL A 34 -29.02 -10.32 23.46
CA VAL A 34 -28.09 -9.87 22.41
C VAL A 34 -28.70 -8.86 21.47
N GLU A 35 -29.90 -9.11 20.95
CA GLU A 35 -30.62 -8.17 20.08
C GLU A 35 -30.86 -6.82 20.78
N ASN A 36 -31.27 -6.86 22.05
CA ASN A 36 -31.46 -5.66 22.86
C ASN A 36 -30.15 -4.90 23.09
N MET A 37 -29.07 -5.61 23.44
CA MET A 37 -27.75 -5.02 23.64
C MET A 37 -27.23 -4.37 22.35
N LEU A 38 -27.25 -5.09 21.22
CA LEU A 38 -26.78 -4.58 19.93
C LEU A 38 -27.62 -3.37 19.48
N GLY A 39 -28.93 -3.41 19.71
CA GLY A 39 -29.82 -2.27 19.46
C GLY A 39 -29.48 -1.04 20.29
N GLN A 40 -29.14 -1.21 21.58
CA GLN A 40 -28.71 -0.11 22.45
C GLN A 40 -27.34 0.45 22.06
N LEU A 41 -26.44 -0.39 21.54
CA LEU A 41 -25.12 0.02 21.05
C LEU A 41 -25.16 0.63 19.63
N GLY A 42 -26.32 0.59 18.95
CA GLY A 42 -26.46 1.06 17.57
C GLY A 42 -25.72 0.18 16.56
N LEU A 43 -25.51 -1.10 16.87
CA LEU A 43 -24.83 -2.06 16.02
C LEU A 43 -25.82 -2.85 15.15
N ASP A 44 -25.43 -3.14 13.91
CA ASP A 44 -26.26 -3.92 12.98
C ASP A 44 -26.31 -5.40 13.40
N ILE A 45 -27.46 -5.83 13.92
CA ILE A 45 -27.74 -7.20 14.36
C ILE A 45 -27.38 -8.26 13.28
N PRO A 46 -27.70 -8.08 11.98
CA PRO A 46 -27.41 -9.09 10.96
C PRO A 46 -25.92 -9.38 10.77
N LYS A 47 -25.03 -8.46 11.15
CA LYS A 47 -23.57 -8.66 11.01
C LYS A 47 -23.02 -9.78 11.88
N PHE A 48 -23.72 -10.09 12.98
CA PHE A 48 -23.31 -11.08 13.95
C PHE A 48 -24.12 -12.39 13.84
N GLY A 49 -25.09 -12.45 12.92
CA GLY A 49 -25.98 -13.60 12.76
C GLY A 49 -25.34 -14.75 12.00
N ASP A 50 -25.55 -15.97 12.50
CA ASP A 50 -25.14 -17.22 11.87
C ASP A 50 -26.26 -18.28 11.99
N ILE A 51 -26.19 -19.36 11.22
CA ILE A 51 -27.18 -20.44 11.21
C ILE A 51 -26.52 -21.74 11.66
N TYR A 52 -27.13 -22.39 12.64
CA TYR A 52 -26.76 -23.74 13.07
C TYR A 52 -27.89 -24.74 12.87
N PHE A 53 -27.53 -26.02 12.79
CA PHE A 53 -28.46 -27.12 12.76
C PHE A 53 -28.60 -27.72 14.16
N ASP A 54 -29.83 -27.85 14.63
CA ASP A 54 -30.09 -28.53 15.90
C ASP A 54 -30.01 -30.06 15.77
N ALA A 55 -30.20 -30.78 16.89
CA ALA A 55 -30.20 -32.24 16.92
C ALA A 55 -31.30 -32.89 16.06
N GLN A 56 -32.29 -32.11 15.62
CA GLN A 56 -33.39 -32.53 14.75
C GLN A 56 -33.19 -32.06 13.30
N ASN A 57 -31.98 -31.59 12.97
CA ASN A 57 -31.58 -31.07 11.66
C ASN A 57 -32.40 -29.85 11.19
N ARG A 58 -32.93 -29.06 12.13
CA ARG A 58 -33.65 -27.82 11.84
C ARG A 58 -32.69 -26.65 11.88
N GLN A 59 -32.83 -25.72 10.94
CA GLN A 59 -32.08 -24.46 10.94
C GLN A 59 -32.54 -23.56 12.08
N GLN A 60 -31.59 -23.06 12.85
CA GLN A 60 -31.79 -22.13 13.95
C GLN A 60 -30.77 -21.00 13.86
N THR A 61 -31.20 -19.79 14.20
CA THR A 61 -30.31 -18.62 14.21
C THR A 61 -29.51 -18.58 15.51
N GLU A 62 -28.22 -18.31 15.41
CA GLU A 62 -27.36 -17.93 16.53
C GLU A 62 -26.61 -16.63 16.24
N TYR A 63 -26.09 -15.98 17.27
CA TYR A 63 -25.17 -14.85 17.10
C TYR A 63 -23.76 -15.22 17.54
N LEU A 64 -22.77 -14.78 16.78
CA LEU A 64 -21.35 -14.88 17.09
C LEU A 64 -20.86 -13.54 17.64
N LEU A 65 -20.43 -13.52 18.89
CA LEU A 65 -19.98 -12.30 19.56
C LEU A 65 -18.47 -12.35 19.78
N ASP A 66 -17.80 -11.21 19.62
CA ASP A 66 -16.43 -11.04 20.06
C ASP A 66 -16.33 -11.02 21.60
N GLU A 67 -15.10 -10.92 22.12
CA GLU A 67 -14.87 -10.89 23.55
C GLU A 67 -15.55 -9.69 24.22
N GLU A 68 -15.41 -8.50 23.62
CA GLU A 68 -15.93 -7.25 24.16
C GLU A 68 -17.47 -7.26 24.27
N LEU A 69 -18.17 -7.66 23.22
CA LEU A 69 -19.63 -7.78 23.22
C LEU A 69 -20.10 -8.90 24.15
N THR A 70 -19.35 -10.01 24.24
CA THR A 70 -19.68 -11.08 25.19
C THR A 70 -19.53 -10.58 26.64
N MET A 71 -18.46 -9.85 26.95
CA MET A 71 -18.28 -9.25 28.28
C MET A 71 -19.36 -8.23 28.59
N THR A 72 -19.70 -7.39 27.62
CA THR A 72 -20.76 -6.38 27.73
C THR A 72 -22.11 -7.02 28.05
N LEU A 73 -22.51 -8.06 27.32
CA LEU A 73 -23.74 -8.83 27.58
C LEU A 73 -23.79 -9.37 29.02
N VAL A 74 -22.67 -9.93 29.46
CA VAL A 74 -22.58 -10.66 30.72
C VAL A 74 -22.41 -9.72 31.93
N THR A 75 -22.07 -8.44 31.72
CA THR A 75 -22.13 -7.42 32.78
C THR A 75 -23.55 -7.22 33.33
N GLY A 76 -24.60 -7.53 32.56
CA GLY A 76 -25.99 -7.54 33.01
C GLY A 76 -26.42 -8.83 33.73
N TYR A 77 -25.60 -9.88 33.72
CA TYR A 77 -25.96 -11.18 34.29
C TYR A 77 -25.47 -11.33 35.74
N ASN A 78 -26.01 -12.33 36.44
CA ASN A 78 -25.58 -12.72 37.78
C ASN A 78 -24.07 -12.99 37.84
N ILE A 79 -23.42 -12.58 38.93
CA ILE A 79 -21.97 -12.68 39.15
C ILE A 79 -21.41 -14.09 38.95
N VAL A 80 -22.17 -15.14 39.31
CA VAL A 80 -21.75 -16.54 39.14
C VAL A 80 -21.66 -16.89 37.65
N LEU A 81 -22.67 -16.49 36.87
CA LEU A 81 -22.73 -16.73 35.43
C LEU A 81 -21.64 -15.92 34.72
N ARG A 82 -21.41 -14.68 35.20
CA ARG A 82 -20.34 -13.82 34.69
C ARG A 82 -18.96 -14.43 34.83
N ASN A 83 -18.64 -14.96 36.01
CA ASN A 83 -17.36 -15.60 36.23
C ASN A 83 -17.16 -16.84 35.34
N ARG A 84 -18.22 -17.62 35.06
CA ARG A 84 -18.12 -18.77 34.15
C ARG A 84 -17.76 -18.38 32.73
N VAL A 85 -18.39 -17.33 32.20
CA VAL A 85 -18.10 -16.84 30.84
C VAL A 85 -16.69 -16.24 30.76
N ILE A 86 -16.27 -15.46 31.77
CA ILE A 86 -14.91 -14.92 31.86
C ILE A 86 -13.87 -16.05 31.87
N LYS A 87 -14.07 -17.10 32.68
CA LYS A 87 -13.16 -18.25 32.72
C LYS A 87 -13.04 -18.93 31.36
N ARG A 88 -14.16 -19.08 30.64
CA ARG A 88 -14.15 -19.68 29.30
C ARG A 88 -13.36 -18.85 28.31
N TRP A 89 -13.49 -17.52 28.33
CA TRP A 89 -12.68 -16.64 27.49
C TRP A 89 -11.19 -16.78 27.79
N LYS A 90 -10.79 -16.76 29.06
CA LYS A 90 -9.40 -17.02 29.46
C LYS A 90 -8.88 -18.37 28.97
N GLU A 91 -9.69 -19.43 29.03
CA GLU A 91 -9.29 -20.74 28.46
C GLU A 91 -9.07 -20.69 26.93
N LEU A 92 -9.89 -19.93 26.20
CA LEU A 92 -9.74 -19.74 24.76
C LEU A 92 -8.50 -18.89 24.44
N GLU A 93 -8.19 -17.91 25.29
CA GLU A 93 -6.96 -17.12 25.21
C GLU A 93 -5.73 -17.97 25.48
N ASP A 94 -5.71 -18.72 26.59
CA ASP A 94 -4.59 -19.58 26.97
C ASP A 94 -4.32 -20.67 25.93
N LYS A 95 -5.36 -21.25 25.33
CA LYS A 95 -5.18 -22.25 24.25
C LYS A 95 -4.61 -21.65 22.97
N ALA A 96 -4.96 -20.41 22.65
CA ALA A 96 -4.43 -19.71 21.49
C ALA A 96 -3.07 -19.04 21.75
N SER A 97 -2.77 -18.74 23.01
CA SER A 97 -1.54 -18.06 23.45
C SER A 97 -0.47 -19.03 23.94
N LYS A 98 -0.72 -20.35 23.91
CA LYS A 98 0.37 -21.32 24.01
C LYS A 98 1.31 -21.07 22.83
N PRO A 99 2.57 -20.71 23.08
CA PRO A 99 3.57 -20.74 22.02
C PRO A 99 3.49 -22.13 21.41
N VAL A 100 3.38 -22.20 20.09
CA VAL A 100 3.64 -23.47 19.41
C VAL A 100 5.04 -23.87 19.88
N GLU A 101 5.13 -24.92 20.70
CA GLU A 101 6.40 -25.54 21.04
C GLU A 101 6.89 -26.19 19.75
N LEU A 102 7.46 -25.37 18.87
CA LEU A 102 8.06 -25.84 17.65
C LEU A 102 9.15 -26.81 18.06
N SER A 103 9.06 -28.02 17.54
CA SER A 103 10.12 -29.01 17.71
C SER A 103 11.44 -28.39 17.24
N ARG A 104 12.55 -28.77 17.86
CA ARG A 104 13.89 -28.34 17.43
C ARG A 104 14.09 -28.56 15.92
N MET A 105 13.46 -29.59 15.35
CA MET A 105 13.47 -29.86 13.91
C MET A 105 12.74 -28.79 13.08
N GLU A 106 11.56 -28.34 13.53
CA GLU A 106 10.73 -27.35 12.84
C GLU A 106 11.38 -25.96 12.88
N LEU A 107 12.02 -25.61 14.01
CA LEU A 107 12.81 -24.38 14.13
C LEU A 107 13.98 -24.34 13.13
N ILE A 108 14.69 -25.46 12.95
CA ILE A 108 15.80 -25.55 12.00
C ILE A 108 15.29 -25.41 10.56
N GLN A 109 14.17 -26.03 10.22
CA GLN A 109 13.58 -25.91 8.88
C GLN A 109 13.13 -24.48 8.57
N LEU A 110 12.50 -23.81 9.54
CA LEU A 110 12.09 -22.41 9.38
C LEU A 110 13.29 -21.47 9.21
N ALA A 111 14.33 -21.66 10.02
CA ALA A 111 15.55 -20.87 9.93
C ALA A 111 16.26 -21.06 8.58
N LEU A 112 16.31 -22.30 8.07
CA LEU A 112 16.90 -22.60 6.76
C LEU A 112 16.12 -21.93 5.62
N ALA A 113 14.79 -21.99 5.65
CA ALA A 113 13.95 -21.35 4.64
C ALA A 113 14.16 -19.82 4.63
N ALA A 114 14.23 -19.20 5.82
CA ALA A 114 14.47 -17.77 5.96
C ALA A 114 15.86 -17.34 5.48
N GLU A 115 16.89 -18.17 5.70
CA GLU A 115 18.23 -17.91 5.15
C GLU A 115 18.25 -18.03 3.62
N GLN A 116 17.59 -19.04 3.06
CA GLN A 116 17.50 -19.22 1.61
C GLN A 116 16.82 -18.03 0.93
N GLU A 117 15.71 -17.54 1.50
CA GLU A 117 15.01 -16.35 0.99
C GLU A 117 15.90 -15.10 1.08
N ASN A 118 16.58 -14.89 2.21
CA ASN A 118 17.51 -13.78 2.38
C ASN A 118 18.66 -13.84 1.37
N GLN A 119 19.19 -15.03 1.09
CA GLN A 119 20.26 -15.19 0.12
C GLN A 119 19.77 -14.88 -1.30
N ALA A 120 18.61 -15.41 -1.69
CA ALA A 120 18.01 -15.12 -3.00
C ALA A 120 17.76 -13.62 -3.22
N LEU A 121 17.26 -12.91 -2.18
CA LEU A 121 17.07 -11.46 -2.21
C LEU A 121 18.40 -10.71 -2.31
N LYS A 122 19.42 -11.10 -1.55
CA LYS A 122 20.76 -10.50 -1.62
C LYS A 122 21.39 -10.69 -3.00
N ASP A 123 21.25 -11.85 -3.60
CA ASP A 123 21.76 -12.13 -4.95
C ASP A 123 21.07 -11.26 -6.00
N HIS A 124 19.74 -11.06 -5.88
CA HIS A 124 19.00 -10.14 -6.75
C HIS A 124 19.48 -8.69 -6.58
N VAL A 125 19.71 -8.24 -5.35
CA VAL A 125 20.25 -6.88 -5.08
C VAL A 125 21.66 -6.73 -5.64
N ALA A 126 22.53 -7.73 -5.50
CA ALA A 126 23.90 -7.71 -6.01
C ALA A 126 23.96 -7.58 -7.55
N VAL A 127 22.99 -8.13 -8.28
CA VAL A 127 22.87 -7.96 -9.73
C VAL A 127 22.36 -6.57 -10.13
N LEU A 128 21.50 -5.96 -9.31
CA LEU A 128 20.92 -4.64 -9.58
C LEU A 128 21.85 -3.48 -9.23
N ALA A 129 22.69 -3.63 -8.19
CA ALA A 129 23.62 -2.59 -7.75
C ALA A 129 24.57 -2.06 -8.85
N PRO A 130 25.27 -2.90 -9.64
CA PRO A 130 26.14 -2.39 -10.70
C PRO A 130 25.35 -1.75 -11.86
N LYS A 131 24.10 -2.16 -12.10
CA LYS A 131 23.23 -1.53 -13.12
C LYS A 131 22.80 -0.13 -12.70
N ALA A 132 22.50 0.08 -11.42
CA ALA A 132 22.21 1.41 -10.87
C ALA A 132 23.45 2.31 -10.90
N GLN A 133 24.60 1.80 -10.46
CA GLN A 133 25.85 2.55 -10.42
C GLN A 133 26.38 2.95 -11.82
N ALA A 134 26.17 2.11 -12.84
CA ALA A 134 26.50 2.46 -14.23
C ALA A 134 25.58 3.57 -14.79
N LEU A 135 24.32 3.60 -14.38
CA LEU A 135 23.39 4.67 -14.76
C LEU A 135 23.75 6.01 -14.09
N ASP A 136 24.23 5.96 -12.84
CA ASP A 136 24.65 7.16 -12.10
C ASP A 136 25.96 7.74 -12.64
N THR A 137 26.93 6.91 -13.06
CA THR A 137 28.18 7.43 -13.67
C THR A 137 27.98 8.05 -15.05
N ILE A 138 27.03 7.55 -15.85
CA ILE A 138 26.61 8.20 -17.10
C ILE A 138 25.91 9.54 -16.81
N ALA A 139 25.19 9.64 -15.68
CA ALA A 139 24.48 10.84 -15.25
C ALA A 139 25.40 12.00 -14.81
N ASP A 140 26.64 11.71 -14.39
CA ASP A 140 27.64 12.70 -13.97
C ASP A 140 28.38 13.39 -15.13
N THR A 141 28.23 12.90 -16.37
CA THR A 141 28.86 13.56 -17.52
C THR A 141 28.17 14.91 -17.77
N SER A 142 28.95 16.00 -17.85
CA SER A 142 28.54 17.41 -18.02
C SER A 142 27.78 17.73 -19.33
N ASN A 143 27.22 16.73 -20.00
CA ASN A 143 26.44 16.87 -21.20
C ASN A 143 24.98 17.21 -20.85
N THR A 144 24.53 18.35 -21.38
CA THR A 144 23.16 18.83 -21.24
C THR A 144 22.46 18.74 -22.60
N TYR A 145 21.34 18.04 -22.64
CA TYR A 145 20.63 17.71 -23.88
C TYR A 145 19.43 18.62 -24.09
N CYS A 146 19.10 18.89 -25.34
CA CYS A 146 17.84 19.53 -25.70
C CYS A 146 16.70 18.49 -25.65
N ILE A 147 15.45 18.91 -25.43
CA ILE A 147 14.29 18.00 -25.36
C ILE A 147 14.18 17.09 -26.60
N ARG A 148 14.48 17.64 -27.79
CA ARG A 148 14.51 16.90 -29.05
C ARG A 148 15.58 15.81 -29.10
N GLU A 149 16.75 16.06 -28.52
CA GLU A 149 17.82 15.07 -28.45
C GLU A 149 17.40 13.94 -27.49
N CYS A 150 16.85 14.31 -26.32
CA CYS A 150 16.29 13.35 -25.38
C CYS A 150 15.19 12.49 -26.01
N SER A 151 14.26 13.08 -26.76
CA SER A 151 13.16 12.34 -27.38
C SER A 151 13.65 11.31 -28.40
N LYS A 152 14.70 11.65 -29.18
CA LYS A 152 15.35 10.71 -30.11
C LYS A 152 16.04 9.57 -29.38
N THR A 153 16.77 9.87 -28.30
CA THR A 153 17.48 8.85 -27.50
C THR A 153 16.51 7.87 -26.83
N ILE A 154 15.36 8.35 -26.36
CA ILE A 154 14.33 7.51 -25.71
C ILE A 154 13.44 6.77 -26.73
N GLY A 155 13.38 7.26 -27.97
CA GLY A 155 12.53 6.70 -29.02
C GLY A 155 11.05 7.03 -28.84
N ILE A 156 10.73 8.28 -28.48
CA ILE A 156 9.35 8.81 -28.37
C ILE A 156 9.23 10.10 -29.18
N LYS A 157 8.02 10.41 -29.69
CA LYS A 157 7.77 11.68 -30.38
C LYS A 157 7.95 12.86 -29.43
N GLU A 158 8.61 13.91 -29.91
CA GLU A 158 8.91 15.11 -29.11
C GLU A 158 7.66 15.71 -28.45
N SER A 159 6.54 15.74 -29.18
CA SER A 159 5.24 16.23 -28.69
C SER A 159 4.68 15.41 -27.53
N GLU A 160 4.75 14.08 -27.64
CA GLU A 160 4.26 13.13 -26.63
C GLU A 160 5.09 13.23 -25.35
N LEU A 161 6.41 13.36 -25.49
CA LEU A 161 7.31 13.56 -24.35
C LEU A 161 7.02 14.88 -23.62
N ILE A 162 6.80 15.98 -24.36
CA ILE A 162 6.45 17.27 -23.76
C ILE A 162 5.11 17.17 -23.02
N GLN A 163 4.11 16.52 -23.59
CA GLN A 163 2.81 16.32 -22.92
C GLN A 163 2.94 15.51 -21.64
N LEU A 164 3.71 14.41 -21.65
CA LEU A 164 3.96 13.59 -20.47
C LEU A 164 4.63 14.40 -19.35
N LEU A 165 5.64 15.20 -19.69
CA LEU A 165 6.34 16.03 -18.70
C LEU A 165 5.45 17.15 -18.14
N ILE A 166 4.50 17.68 -18.93
CA ILE A 166 3.51 18.65 -18.46
C ILE A 166 2.47 17.97 -17.56
N ASP A 167 1.93 16.82 -17.96
CA ASP A 167 0.95 16.05 -17.18
C ASP A 167 1.50 15.69 -15.79
N LYS A 168 2.75 15.24 -15.74
CA LYS A 168 3.45 14.92 -14.49
C LYS A 168 3.93 16.16 -13.72
N LYS A 169 3.70 17.36 -14.24
CA LYS A 169 4.12 18.65 -13.65
C LYS A 169 5.64 18.78 -13.47
N TRP A 170 6.43 18.21 -14.38
CA TRP A 170 7.89 18.34 -14.39
C TRP A 170 8.34 19.63 -15.07
N VAL A 171 7.61 20.02 -16.10
CA VAL A 171 7.81 21.26 -16.86
C VAL A 171 6.47 21.98 -17.03
N TYR A 172 6.52 23.29 -17.24
CA TYR A 172 5.35 24.10 -17.54
C TYR A 172 5.64 25.04 -18.72
N ARG A 173 4.59 25.63 -19.30
CA ARG A 173 4.72 26.68 -20.31
C ARG A 173 4.56 28.05 -19.65
N ASP A 174 5.56 28.89 -19.81
CA ASP A 174 5.53 30.28 -19.34
C ASP A 174 4.57 31.14 -20.18
N ALA A 175 4.29 32.38 -19.75
CA ALA A 175 3.46 33.36 -20.46
C ALA A 175 3.90 33.57 -21.92
N SER A 176 5.21 33.43 -22.18
CA SER A 176 5.80 33.49 -23.53
C SER A 176 5.67 32.17 -24.33
N LYS A 177 4.85 31.20 -23.88
CA LYS A 177 4.68 29.83 -24.41
C LYS A 177 5.96 28.96 -24.46
N LYS A 178 7.04 29.41 -23.83
CA LYS A 178 8.32 28.67 -23.72
C LYS A 178 8.24 27.62 -22.61
N LEU A 179 8.88 26.47 -22.83
CA LEU A 179 8.99 25.42 -21.82
C LEU A 179 10.02 25.81 -20.76
N GLN A 180 9.62 25.71 -19.50
CA GLN A 180 10.46 25.95 -18.34
C GLN A 180 10.35 24.77 -17.35
N PRO A 181 11.45 24.40 -16.69
CA PRO A 181 11.41 23.36 -15.68
C PRO A 181 10.76 23.88 -14.40
N MET A 182 10.05 23.01 -13.67
CA MET A 182 9.57 23.37 -12.35
C MET A 182 10.75 23.42 -11.36
N ALA A 183 10.73 24.40 -10.43
CA ALA A 183 11.87 24.71 -9.57
C ALA A 183 12.44 23.49 -8.83
N GLN A 184 11.57 22.59 -8.36
CA GLN A 184 11.98 21.36 -7.67
C GLN A 184 12.86 20.43 -8.54
N TYR A 185 12.59 20.35 -9.84
CA TYR A 185 13.34 19.49 -10.76
C TYR A 185 14.63 20.15 -11.26
N THR A 186 14.74 21.47 -11.13
CA THR A 186 16.03 22.18 -11.27
C THR A 186 16.89 21.99 -10.03
N LEU A 187 16.31 22.09 -8.82
CA LEU A 187 17.02 21.84 -7.57
C LEU A 187 17.54 20.39 -7.47
N ASN A 188 16.71 19.43 -7.90
CA ASN A 188 17.07 18.01 -7.92
C ASN A 188 18.00 17.62 -9.09
N GLY A 189 18.50 18.59 -9.86
CA GLY A 189 19.48 18.35 -10.93
C GLY A 189 18.94 17.63 -12.17
N VAL A 190 17.62 17.47 -12.33
CA VAL A 190 16.98 16.83 -13.52
C VAL A 190 17.03 17.77 -14.73
N PHE A 191 16.87 19.07 -14.51
CA PHE A 191 16.96 20.09 -15.54
C PHE A 191 17.96 21.18 -15.17
N ALA A 192 18.65 21.71 -16.18
CA ALA A 192 19.55 22.84 -16.05
C ALA A 192 19.12 23.96 -16.99
N ASN A 193 19.21 25.20 -16.55
CA ASN A 193 18.91 26.36 -17.38
C ASN A 193 20.20 26.95 -17.92
N ARG A 194 20.39 26.92 -19.24
CA ARG A 194 21.56 27.47 -19.92
C ARG A 194 21.20 28.83 -20.52
N THR A 195 21.97 29.85 -20.19
CA THR A 195 21.86 31.18 -20.81
C THR A 195 22.42 31.14 -22.23
N SER A 196 21.73 31.79 -23.17
CA SER A 196 22.28 32.07 -24.48
C SER A 196 23.42 33.08 -24.35
N PRO A 197 24.37 33.11 -25.29
CA PRO A 197 25.22 34.28 -25.47
C PRO A 197 24.36 35.55 -25.58
N VAL A 198 24.96 36.69 -25.30
CA VAL A 198 24.31 37.99 -25.50
C VAL A 198 24.05 38.17 -27.00
N ILE A 199 22.78 38.16 -27.39
CA ILE A 199 22.37 38.33 -28.78
C ILE A 199 21.90 39.77 -28.93
N LYS A 200 22.58 40.53 -29.80
CA LYS A 200 22.10 41.85 -30.23
C LYS A 200 20.97 41.68 -31.22
N ASN A 201 19.80 42.24 -30.89
CA ASN A 201 18.67 42.22 -31.81
C ASN A 201 18.96 43.14 -33.00
N HIS A 202 18.88 42.60 -34.22
CA HIS A 202 19.21 43.33 -35.43
C HIS A 202 18.27 44.52 -35.70
N HIS A 203 17.03 44.48 -35.19
CA HIS A 203 16.04 45.56 -35.37
C HIS A 203 16.12 46.67 -34.31
N ASP A 204 16.44 46.33 -33.06
CA ASP A 204 16.35 47.26 -31.91
C ASP A 204 17.73 47.64 -31.33
N GLY A 205 18.81 46.98 -31.78
CA GLY A 205 20.16 47.11 -31.22
C GLY A 205 20.30 46.60 -29.77
N GLN A 206 19.20 46.28 -29.10
CA GLN A 206 19.17 45.83 -27.73
C GLN A 206 19.79 44.44 -27.56
N GLU A 207 20.61 44.30 -26.53
CA GLU A 207 21.20 43.05 -26.08
C GLU A 207 20.18 42.23 -25.27
N ARG A 208 19.97 40.97 -25.66
CA ARG A 208 19.07 40.06 -24.95
C ARG A 208 19.77 38.74 -24.64
N VAL A 209 19.46 38.20 -23.46
CA VAL A 209 19.88 36.88 -23.02
C VAL A 209 18.64 36.03 -22.84
N PHE A 210 18.62 34.85 -23.45
CA PHE A 210 17.54 33.89 -23.32
C PHE A 210 17.95 32.72 -22.43
N LEU A 211 17.03 32.29 -21.58
CA LEU A 211 17.19 31.10 -20.77
C LEU A 211 16.61 29.90 -21.52
N HIS A 212 17.44 28.91 -21.81
CA HIS A 212 17.03 27.66 -22.44
C HIS A 212 17.08 26.52 -21.44
N MET A 213 15.94 25.86 -21.24
CA MET A 213 15.88 24.62 -20.47
C MET A 213 16.69 23.53 -21.19
N ARG A 214 17.53 22.83 -20.44
CA ARG A 214 18.26 21.64 -20.84
C ARG A 214 17.98 20.49 -19.88
N VAL A 215 18.03 19.28 -20.39
CA VAL A 215 17.94 18.04 -19.61
C VAL A 215 19.36 17.60 -19.27
N THR A 216 19.64 17.31 -18.00
CA THR A 216 20.94 16.76 -17.60
C THR A 216 21.00 15.27 -17.93
N ALA A 217 22.18 14.66 -17.90
CA ALA A 217 22.29 13.21 -18.06
C ALA A 217 21.53 12.46 -16.93
N PHE A 218 21.53 12.99 -15.70
CA PHE A 218 20.65 12.52 -14.61
C PHE A 218 19.15 12.67 -14.93
N GLY A 219 18.77 13.80 -15.53
CA GLY A 219 17.40 14.00 -15.96
C GLY A 219 16.98 13.02 -17.05
N LEU A 220 17.88 12.69 -17.99
CA LEU A 220 17.62 11.74 -19.05
C LEU A 220 17.29 10.35 -18.50
N THR A 221 18.07 9.82 -17.55
CA THR A 221 17.80 8.50 -16.95
C THR A 221 16.46 8.47 -16.22
N ARG A 222 16.13 9.55 -15.48
CA ARG A 222 14.84 9.69 -14.78
C ARG A 222 13.66 9.75 -15.75
N ILE A 223 13.81 10.49 -16.85
CA ILE A 223 12.78 10.60 -17.88
C ILE A 223 12.60 9.27 -18.62
N THR A 224 13.68 8.54 -18.93
CA THR A 224 13.60 7.20 -19.54
C THR A 224 12.81 6.24 -18.65
N GLY A 225 13.12 6.16 -17.35
CA GLY A 225 12.37 5.31 -16.42
C GLY A 225 10.91 5.74 -16.23
N LEU A 226 10.61 7.03 -16.35
CA LEU A 226 9.23 7.54 -16.36
C LEU A 226 8.47 7.08 -17.61
N VAL A 227 9.13 7.16 -18.77
CA VAL A 227 8.59 6.72 -20.05
C VAL A 227 8.31 5.23 -20.07
N GLU A 228 9.25 4.41 -19.60
CA GLU A 228 9.07 2.95 -19.52
C GLU A 228 7.86 2.57 -18.65
N LYS A 229 7.70 3.24 -17.51
CA LYS A 229 6.53 3.04 -16.62
C LYS A 229 5.21 3.40 -17.30
N SER A 230 5.18 4.45 -18.12
CA SER A 230 3.99 4.82 -18.86
C SER A 230 3.72 3.91 -20.07
N ARG A 231 4.76 3.39 -20.73
CA ARG A 231 4.62 2.33 -21.75
C ARG A 231 4.00 1.06 -21.17
N MET A 232 4.46 0.63 -19.98
CA MET A 232 3.90 -0.53 -19.26
C MET A 232 2.43 -0.33 -18.84
N LYS A 233 1.99 0.92 -18.69
CA LYS A 233 0.58 1.26 -18.36
C LYS A 233 -0.32 1.40 -19.59
N GLY A 234 0.22 1.29 -20.80
CA GLY A 234 -0.52 1.42 -22.05
C GLY A 234 -0.78 2.86 -22.49
N ASP A 235 -0.09 3.84 -21.92
CA ASP A 235 -0.30 5.27 -22.22
C ASP A 235 0.29 5.69 -23.59
N PHE A 236 1.08 4.82 -24.22
CA PHE A 236 1.76 5.06 -25.51
C PHE A 236 1.47 3.91 -26.49
N VAL A 237 0.92 4.25 -27.66
CA VAL A 237 0.82 3.34 -28.81
C VAL A 237 2.13 3.42 -29.60
N ALA A 238 2.70 2.26 -29.93
CA ALA A 238 3.91 2.15 -30.77
C ALA A 238 3.72 2.82 -32.14
#